data_AF-C4A0L5-F1
#
_entry.id   AF-C4A0L5-F1
#
_cell.length_a   1.000
_cell.length_b   1.000
_cell.length_c   1.000
_cell.angle_alpha   90.00
_cell.angle_beta   90.00
_cell.angle_gamma   90.00
#
_symmetry.space_group_name_H-M   'P 1'
#
loop_
_entity.id
_entity.type
_entity.pdbx_description
1 polymer ?
#
loop_
_entity_poly.entity_id
_entity_poly.type
_entity_poly.pdbx_seq_one_letter_code
_entity_poly.pdbx_strand_id
1 'polypeptide(L)'
;MSPEEEKDSPEKEFAGNTNLHGLNRIVIAPSGYFRVLWVLVILSSYSGFAYLFSTMIIDYFSYNTITDTKLEFADEDEYTETYTAGGNAEVGLKLLVHDPREPPMMDTQGIALAPGNHAFVSVKRIL
;
A
#
# COMPACT_ATOMS: atom_id res chain seq x y z
N MET A 1 67.46 -1.72 4.08
CA MET A 1 66.35 -0.78 3.97
C MET A 1 65.14 -1.60 3.58
N SER A 2 64.24 -1.91 4.52
CA SER A 2 62.98 -2.58 4.16
C SER A 2 62.18 -1.61 3.31
N PRO A 3 61.52 -2.03 2.23
CA PRO A 3 60.62 -1.16 1.49
C PRO A 3 59.55 -0.66 2.47
N GLU A 4 59.41 0.66 2.59
CA GLU A 4 58.34 1.25 3.39
C GLU A 4 57.03 0.87 2.70
N GLU A 5 56.20 0.07 3.38
CA GLU A 5 54.82 -0.18 2.95
C GLU A 5 54.13 1.17 2.84
N GLU A 6 53.75 1.54 1.61
CA GLU A 6 52.94 2.71 1.33
C GLU A 6 51.56 2.47 1.94
N LYS A 7 51.38 2.85 3.22
CA LYS A 7 50.11 2.71 3.92
C LYS A 7 49.07 3.59 3.22
N ASP A 8 48.01 2.96 2.73
CA ASP A 8 46.86 3.68 2.22
C ASP A 8 46.32 4.65 3.28
N SER A 9 45.77 5.78 2.83
CA SER A 9 45.21 6.76 3.76
C SER A 9 44.01 6.16 4.51
N PRO A 10 43.75 6.59 5.75
CA PRO A 10 42.64 6.05 6.56
C PRO A 10 41.28 6.11 5.84
N GLU A 11 41.06 7.14 5.02
CA GLU A 11 39.83 7.33 4.25
C GLU A 11 39.68 6.28 3.14
N LYS A 12 40.78 5.91 2.48
CA LYS A 12 40.77 4.86 1.45
C LYS A 12 40.54 3.49 2.08
N GLU A 13 41.20 3.19 3.20
CA GLU A 13 41.01 1.94 3.93
C GLU A 13 39.54 1.80 4.38
N PHE A 14 38.98 2.88 4.94
CA PHE A 14 37.57 2.91 5.32
C PHE A 14 36.63 2.70 4.14
N ALA A 15 36.82 3.44 3.04
CA ALA A 15 35.95 3.36 1.87
C ALA A 15 36.07 2.04 1.09
N GLY A 16 37.22 1.36 1.19
CA GLY A 16 37.44 0.03 0.62
C GLY A 16 36.81 -1.11 1.44
N ASN A 17 36.77 -0.97 2.77
CA ASN A 17 36.34 -2.02 3.69
C ASN A 17 34.90 -1.88 4.22
N THR A 18 34.23 -0.78 3.90
CA THR A 18 32.83 -0.56 4.31
C THR A 18 31.84 -1.42 3.52
N ASN A 19 30.71 -1.74 4.16
CA ASN A 19 29.58 -2.40 3.51
C ASN A 19 28.71 -1.42 2.69
N LEU A 20 29.06 -0.13 2.65
CA LEU A 20 28.33 0.84 1.84
C LEU A 20 28.59 0.59 0.35
N HIS A 21 27.52 0.17 -0.34
CA HIS A 21 27.61 -0.21 -1.74
C HIS A 21 27.96 1.01 -2.61
N GLY A 22 28.99 0.87 -3.44
CA GLY A 22 29.44 1.90 -4.38
C GLY A 22 30.68 2.68 -3.94
N LEU A 23 30.96 2.83 -2.63
CA LEU A 23 32.14 3.59 -2.18
C LEU A 23 33.46 2.94 -2.63
N ASN A 24 33.56 1.61 -2.50
CA ASN A 24 34.74 0.87 -2.96
C ASN A 24 35.01 1.07 -4.47
N ARG A 25 33.97 1.26 -5.29
CA ARG A 25 34.11 1.52 -6.73
C ARG A 25 34.74 2.88 -7.03
N ILE A 26 34.51 3.88 -6.17
CA ILE A 26 35.14 5.20 -6.30
C ILE A 26 36.64 5.10 -6.01
N VAL A 27 37.03 4.34 -4.97
CA VAL A 27 38.43 4.19 -4.55
C VAL A 27 39.26 3.45 -5.61
N ILE A 28 38.72 2.36 -6.17
CA ILE A 28 39.41 1.51 -7.16
C ILE A 28 39.46 2.14 -8.57
N ALA A 29 38.66 3.19 -8.85
CA ALA A 29 38.51 3.69 -10.22
C ALA A 29 39.85 4.23 -10.80
N PRO A 30 40.18 3.87 -12.06
CA PRO A 30 41.49 4.11 -12.65
C PRO A 30 41.75 5.57 -13.05
N SER A 31 40.71 6.37 -13.25
CA SER A 31 40.84 7.79 -13.60
C SER A 31 39.81 8.66 -12.87
N GLY A 32 40.12 9.94 -12.70
CA GLY A 32 39.21 10.90 -12.05
C GLY A 32 37.86 11.02 -12.74
N TYR A 33 37.82 10.88 -14.08
CA TYR A 33 36.57 10.87 -14.84
C TYR A 33 35.65 9.72 -14.41
N PHE A 34 36.16 8.50 -14.28
CA PHE A 34 35.37 7.36 -13.82
C PHE A 34 34.94 7.49 -12.36
N ARG A 35 35.73 8.17 -11.51
CA ARG A 35 35.30 8.49 -10.14
C ARG A 35 34.08 9.39 -10.12
N VAL A 36 34.07 10.44 -10.94
CA VAL A 36 32.91 11.33 -11.08
C VAL A 36 31.69 10.58 -11.59
N LEU A 37 31.85 9.70 -12.58
CA LEU A 37 30.75 8.85 -13.04
C LEU A 37 30.17 7.97 -11.93
N TRP A 38 31.03 7.31 -11.13
CA TRP A 38 30.55 6.50 -10.01
C TRP A 38 29.84 7.32 -8.94
N VAL A 39 30.33 8.53 -8.64
CA VAL A 39 29.65 9.47 -7.74
C VAL A 39 28.26 9.82 -8.26
N LEU A 40 28.12 10.12 -9.55
CA LEU A 40 26.81 10.43 -10.16
C LEU A 40 25.84 9.25 -10.10
N VAL A 41 26.31 8.03 -10.36
CA VAL A 41 25.49 6.81 -10.26
C VAL A 41 24.98 6.60 -8.83
N ILE A 42 25.86 6.78 -7.84
CA ILE A 42 25.50 6.63 -6.42
C ILE A 42 24.49 7.71 -5.99
N LEU A 43 24.72 8.98 -6.36
CA LEU A 43 23.80 10.08 -6.07
C LEU A 43 22.43 9.85 -6.70
N SER A 44 22.39 9.35 -7.95
CA SER A 44 21.14 9.01 -8.62
C SER A 44 20.41 7.87 -7.88
N SER A 45 21.13 6.84 -7.45
CA SER A 45 20.55 5.71 -6.70
C SER A 45 19.95 6.15 -5.37
N TYR A 46 20.67 6.98 -4.59
CA TYR A 46 20.16 7.50 -3.33
C TYR A 46 18.99 8.47 -3.51
N SER A 47 19.02 9.28 -4.56
CA SER A 47 17.89 10.18 -4.87
C SER A 47 16.63 9.39 -5.22
N GLY A 48 16.75 8.35 -6.06
CA GLY A 48 15.65 7.46 -6.40
C GLY A 48 15.13 6.69 -5.17
N PHE A 49 16.04 6.18 -4.33
CA PHE A 49 15.68 5.53 -3.08
C PHE A 49 14.92 6.49 -2.15
N ALA A 50 15.42 7.71 -1.95
CA ALA A 50 14.76 8.70 -1.10
C ALA A 50 13.36 9.07 -1.60
N TYR A 51 13.18 9.16 -2.93
CA TYR A 51 11.87 9.37 -3.54
C TYR A 51 10.91 8.22 -3.25
N LEU A 52 11.30 6.98 -3.56
CA LEU A 52 10.45 5.80 -3.32
C LEU A 52 10.17 5.55 -1.84
N PHE A 53 11.15 5.81 -0.98
CA PHE A 53 10.97 5.71 0.47
C PHE A 53 9.95 6.75 0.97
N SER A 54 9.99 7.97 0.42
CA SER A 54 9.00 9.01 0.74
C SER A 54 7.60 8.61 0.29
N THR A 55 7.44 8.06 -0.91
CA THR A 55 6.12 7.61 -1.39
C THR A 55 5.60 6.46 -0.52
N MET A 56 6.44 5.50 -0.13
CA MET A 56 6.06 4.43 0.77
C MET A 56 5.58 4.95 2.14
N ILE A 57 6.23 5.98 2.69
CA ILE A 57 5.79 6.61 3.94
C ILE A 57 4.41 7.25 3.76
N ILE A 58 4.23 8.04 2.68
CA ILE A 58 2.96 8.70 2.40
C ILE A 58 1.84 7.66 2.22
N ASP A 59 2.10 6.60 1.46
CA ASP A 59 1.14 5.54 1.20
C ASP A 59 0.78 4.79 2.50
N TYR A 60 1.76 4.50 3.36
CA TYR A 60 1.52 3.87 4.66
C TYR A 60 0.58 4.71 5.54
N PHE A 61 0.79 6.02 5.61
CA PHE A 61 -0.04 6.94 6.40
C PHE A 61 -1.31 7.42 5.68
N SER A 62 -1.52 7.04 4.42
CA SER A 62 -2.76 7.35 3.70
C SER A 62 -3.95 6.51 4.18
N TYR A 63 -3.68 5.40 4.89
CA TYR A 63 -4.68 4.45 5.39
C TYR A 63 -5.71 4.00 4.33
N ASN A 64 -5.29 3.93 3.06
CA ASN A 64 -6.15 3.44 1.98
C ASN A 64 -6.54 1.97 2.25
N THR A 65 -7.84 1.69 2.24
CA THR A 65 -8.37 0.33 2.38
C THR A 65 -8.82 -0.20 1.02
N ILE A 66 -8.48 -1.45 0.73
CA ILE A 66 -9.00 -2.17 -0.44
C ILE A 66 -10.08 -3.13 0.08
N THR A 67 -11.26 -3.12 -0.56
CA THR A 67 -12.35 -4.05 -0.24
C THR A 67 -12.34 -5.16 -1.28
N ASP A 68 -11.98 -6.38 -0.85
CA ASP A 68 -12.12 -7.58 -1.65
C ASP A 68 -13.47 -8.26 -1.33
N THR A 69 -14.37 -8.31 -2.32
CA THR A 69 -15.66 -9.01 -2.19
C THR A 69 -15.48 -10.46 -2.63
N LYS A 70 -15.66 -11.41 -1.71
CA LYS A 70 -15.71 -12.85 -2.02
C LYS A 70 -17.15 -13.35 -1.89
N LEU A 71 -17.60 -14.12 -2.88
CA LEU A 71 -18.88 -14.82 -2.83
C LEU A 71 -18.64 -16.19 -2.19
N GLU A 72 -19.08 -16.34 -0.94
CA GLU A 72 -19.19 -17.65 -0.31
C GLU A 72 -20.67 -18.03 -0.27
N PHE A 73 -21.00 -19.14 -0.93
CA PHE A 73 -22.32 -19.74 -0.83
C PHE A 73 -22.30 -20.63 0.42
N ALA A 74 -22.81 -20.11 1.53
CA ALA A 74 -23.12 -20.93 2.69
C ALA A 74 -24.39 -21.74 2.38
N ASP A 75 -24.40 -23.02 2.74
CA ASP A 75 -25.65 -23.76 2.89
C ASP A 75 -26.38 -23.15 4.11
N GLU A 76 -27.24 -22.15 3.86
CA GLU A 76 -28.03 -21.47 4.88
C GLU A 76 -29.27 -22.31 5.23
N ASP A 77 -29.28 -22.89 6.44
CA ASP A 77 -30.51 -23.39 7.06
C ASP A 77 -31.30 -22.30 7.81
N GLU A 78 -30.78 -21.08 8.04
CA GLU A 78 -31.55 -20.04 8.75
C GLU A 78 -30.99 -18.61 8.61
N TYR A 79 -31.56 -17.80 7.71
CA TYR A 79 -32.14 -16.47 7.97
C TYR A 79 -32.77 -15.91 6.68
N THR A 80 -33.90 -16.49 6.25
CA THR A 80 -34.72 -15.87 5.20
C THR A 80 -36.12 -15.61 5.75
N GLU A 81 -36.57 -14.36 5.64
CA GLU A 81 -37.97 -14.03 5.81
C GLU A 81 -38.76 -14.83 4.78
N THR A 82 -39.64 -15.72 5.23
CA THR A 82 -40.48 -16.46 4.31
C THR A 82 -41.59 -15.53 3.82
N TYR A 83 -41.84 -15.52 2.50
CA TYR A 83 -42.94 -14.74 1.90
C TYR A 83 -44.29 -15.03 2.57
N THR A 84 -44.48 -16.25 3.07
CA THR A 84 -45.67 -16.67 3.83
C THR A 84 -45.81 -16.03 5.21
N ALA A 85 -44.73 -15.53 5.81
CA ALA A 85 -44.71 -14.84 7.09
C ALA A 85 -44.73 -13.30 6.96
N GLY A 86 -44.96 -12.77 5.75
CA GLY A 86 -44.94 -11.33 5.47
C GLY A 86 -43.58 -10.79 5.03
N GLY A 87 -42.63 -11.67 4.66
CA GLY A 87 -41.31 -11.29 4.16
C GLY A 87 -41.34 -10.59 2.80
N ASN A 88 -40.29 -9.82 2.52
CA ASN A 88 -40.18 -9.01 1.32
C ASN A 88 -39.92 -9.87 0.05
N ALA A 89 -40.59 -9.52 -1.05
CA ALA A 89 -40.42 -10.20 -2.36
C ALA A 89 -39.19 -9.71 -3.17
N GLU A 90 -38.34 -8.90 -2.56
CA GLU A 90 -37.20 -8.26 -3.23
C GLU A 90 -36.03 -9.24 -3.33
N VAL A 91 -35.71 -9.69 -4.55
CA VAL A 91 -34.58 -10.60 -4.82
C VAL A 91 -33.38 -9.74 -5.24
N GLY A 92 -32.40 -9.53 -4.35
CA GLY A 92 -31.23 -8.68 -4.60
C GLY A 92 -30.49 -8.24 -3.33
N LEU A 93 -29.63 -7.22 -3.46
CA LEU A 93 -28.90 -6.62 -2.33
C LEU A 93 -29.68 -5.42 -1.80
N LYS A 94 -30.08 -5.42 -0.52
CA LYS A 94 -30.77 -4.28 0.12
C LYS A 94 -29.80 -3.50 1.01
N LEU A 95 -29.73 -2.19 0.82
CA LEU A 95 -28.85 -1.28 1.57
C LEU A 95 -29.69 -0.32 2.42
N LEU A 96 -29.41 -0.25 3.73
CA LEU A 96 -30.02 0.73 4.64
C LEU A 96 -28.93 1.45 5.41
N VAL A 97 -29.03 2.78 5.49
CA VAL A 97 -28.21 3.62 6.37
C VAL A 97 -29.11 4.15 7.48
N HIS A 98 -28.86 3.75 8.72
CA HIS A 98 -29.62 4.17 9.91
C HIS A 98 -28.68 4.55 11.05
N ASP A 99 -29.20 5.18 12.11
CA ASP A 99 -28.42 5.46 13.33
C ASP A 99 -28.02 4.14 14.01
N PRO A 100 -26.76 3.95 14.42
CA PRO A 100 -26.32 2.73 15.11
C PRO A 100 -27.10 2.36 16.38
N ARG A 101 -27.83 3.30 16.99
CA ARG A 101 -28.63 3.07 18.20
C ARG A 101 -30.04 2.54 17.93
N GLU A 102 -30.48 2.57 16.67
CA GLU A 102 -31.80 2.11 16.27
C GLU A 102 -31.70 0.80 15.48
N PRO A 103 -32.67 -0.12 15.59
CA PRO A 103 -32.67 -1.36 14.83
C PRO A 103 -32.87 -1.10 13.31
N PRO A 104 -32.22 -1.88 12.43
CA PRO A 104 -32.37 -1.72 10.99
C PRO A 104 -33.79 -2.10 10.53
N MET A 105 -34.52 -1.15 9.93
CA MET A 105 -35.86 -1.38 9.35
C MET A 105 -35.76 -1.69 7.84
N MET A 106 -35.15 -2.83 7.50
CA MET A 106 -34.88 -3.20 6.10
C MET A 106 -36.14 -3.23 5.24
N ASP A 107 -37.28 -3.67 5.77
CA ASP A 107 -38.55 -3.81 5.03
C ASP A 107 -39.07 -2.50 4.46
N THR A 108 -38.89 -1.41 5.20
CA THR A 108 -39.55 -0.12 4.90
C THR A 108 -38.58 0.99 4.52
N GLN A 109 -37.29 0.88 4.88
CA GLN A 109 -36.33 1.99 4.75
C GLN A 109 -35.10 1.66 3.89
N GLY A 110 -34.97 0.43 3.39
CA GLY A 110 -33.83 0.02 2.56
C GLY A 110 -33.99 0.31 1.07
N ILE A 111 -32.87 0.53 0.37
CA ILE A 111 -32.78 0.63 -1.09
C ILE A 111 -32.44 -0.76 -1.64
N ALA A 112 -33.32 -1.32 -2.48
CA ALA A 112 -33.07 -2.60 -3.14
C ALA A 112 -32.27 -2.41 -4.45
N LEU A 113 -31.21 -3.20 -4.61
CA LEU A 113 -30.41 -3.29 -5.82
C LEU A 113 -30.61 -4.67 -6.45
N ALA A 114 -31.26 -4.66 -7.61
CA ALA A 114 -31.47 -5.86 -8.40
C ALA A 114 -30.14 -6.40 -8.98
N PRO A 115 -30.01 -7.73 -9.17
CA PRO A 115 -28.87 -8.31 -9.86
C PRO A 115 -28.70 -7.74 -11.28
N GLY A 116 -27.45 -7.49 -11.68
CA GLY A 116 -27.13 -6.95 -13.01
C GLY A 116 -27.20 -5.42 -13.12
N ASN A 117 -27.60 -4.71 -12.06
CA ASN A 117 -27.59 -3.25 -12.02
C ASN A 117 -26.39 -2.73 -11.22
N HIS A 118 -25.85 -1.57 -11.65
CA HIS A 118 -24.82 -0.83 -10.91
C HIS A 118 -25.44 0.41 -10.27
N ALA A 119 -25.20 0.62 -8.97
CA ALA A 119 -25.62 1.83 -8.26
C ALA A 119 -24.46 2.38 -7.43
N PHE A 120 -24.30 3.70 -7.44
CA PHE A 120 -23.35 4.42 -6.60
C PHE A 120 -24.11 5.11 -5.47
N VAL A 121 -23.72 4.86 -4.23
CA VAL A 121 -24.32 5.49 -3.05
C VAL A 121 -23.24 6.27 -2.30
N SER A 122 -23.48 7.56 -2.09
CA SER A 122 -22.60 8.43 -1.31
C SER A 122 -23.24 8.72 0.05
N VAL A 123 -22.49 8.47 1.13
CA VAL A 123 -22.94 8.75 2.50
C VAL A 123 -22.16 9.95 3.05
N LYS A 124 -22.88 10.98 3.48
CA LYS A 124 -22.30 12.15 4.14
C LYS A 124 -22.91 12.30 5.53
N ARG A 125 -22.08 12.12 6.58
CA ARG A 125 -22.48 12.45 7.95
C ARG A 125 -22.42 13.96 8.14
N ILE A 126 -23.55 14.58 8.45
CA ILE A 126 -23.62 15.99 8.85
C ILE A 126 -23.59 15.99 10.38
N LEU A 127 -22.62 16.69 10.96
CA LEU A 127 -22.48 16.90 12.40
C LEU A 127 -23.46 17.97 12.88
#